data_AF-A0A8J9YE63-F1
#
_entry.id   AF-A0A8J9YE63-F1
#
_cell.length_a   1.000
_cell.length_b   1.000
_cell.length_c   1.000
_cell.angle_alpha   90.00
_cell.angle_beta   90.00
_cell.angle_gamma   90.00
#
_symmetry.space_group_name_H-M   'P 1'
#
loop_
_entity.id
_entity.type
_entity.pdbx_description
1 polymer ?
#
loop_
_entity_poly.entity_id
_entity_poly.type
_entity_poly.pdbx_seq_one_letter_code
_entity_poly.pdbx_strand_id
1 'polypeptide(L)'
;MQLESLEFSKKLLEIKQWFTRVSWAHKKRFILSLLDDVKSIRTICLVLKSIWNCRPKDAVMSTSGPKLWSSHDRVPMDHNRTALPQSSLKNVMKNDRKWFQSLKPEEQYLVLAELLSISGGPIMWEVLQHLRLIYENYVEQDALNLLECTLVNEPPPEKKVISPEPAKKDQAPRRKSSFTQISEFKHTPLPGQSQKEVCIL
;
A
#
# COMPACT_ATOMS: atom_id res chain seq x y z
N MET A 1 -8.37 8.93 29.57
CA MET A 1 -8.29 9.85 28.41
C MET A 1 -7.19 10.91 28.50
N GLN A 2 -7.20 11.90 29.42
CA GLN A 2 -6.14 12.91 29.45
C GLN A 2 -4.75 12.34 29.87
N LEU A 3 -4.73 11.40 30.82
CA LEU A 3 -3.48 10.78 31.29
C LEU A 3 -2.83 9.88 30.23
N GLU A 4 -3.61 9.03 29.55
CA GLU A 4 -3.11 8.13 28.50
C GLU A 4 -2.54 8.91 27.30
N SER A 5 -3.18 10.02 26.91
CA SER A 5 -2.68 10.91 25.85
C SER A 5 -1.36 11.58 26.22
N LEU A 6 -1.20 11.97 27.50
CA LEU A 6 0.04 12.54 28.02
C LEU A 6 1.17 11.50 28.03
N GLU A 7 0.89 10.27 28.47
CA GLU A 7 1.84 9.16 28.47
C GLU A 7 2.31 8.79 27.06
N PHE A 8 1.36 8.70 26.11
CA PHE A 8 1.68 8.50 24.70
C PHE A 8 2.61 9.61 24.17
N SER A 9 2.23 10.87 24.38
CA SER A 9 2.99 12.02 23.89
C SER A 9 4.40 12.08 24.47
N LYS A 10 4.53 11.79 25.77
CA LYS A 10 5.83 11.71 26.45
C LYS A 10 6.69 10.59 25.85
N LYS A 11 6.13 9.40 25.67
CA LYS A 11 6.87 8.26 25.14
C LYS A 11 7.29 8.48 23.69
N LEU A 12 6.41 9.04 22.87
CA LEU A 12 6.72 9.42 21.49
C LEU A 12 7.85 10.46 21.44
N LEU A 13 7.84 11.46 22.32
CA LEU A 13 8.91 12.45 22.40
C LEU A 13 10.25 11.81 22.75
N GLU A 14 10.29 10.90 23.73
CA GLU A 14 11.50 10.15 24.11
C GLU A 14 12.07 9.38 22.91
N ILE A 15 11.20 8.66 22.18
CA ILE A 15 11.60 7.90 20.98
C ILE A 15 12.14 8.86 19.92
N LYS A 16 11.47 9.99 19.64
CA LYS A 16 11.94 10.98 18.66
C LYS A 16 13.33 11.52 19.02
N GLN A 17 13.55 11.87 20.29
CA GLN A 17 14.84 12.37 20.76
C GLN A 17 15.95 11.32 20.65
N TRP A 18 15.65 10.05 20.92
CA TRP A 18 16.60 8.97 20.68
C TRP A 18 16.86 8.80 19.18
N PHE A 19 15.78 8.78 18.39
CA PHE A 19 15.80 8.56 16.95
C PHE A 19 16.66 9.59 16.23
N THR A 20 16.58 10.88 16.57
CA THR A 20 17.42 11.92 15.94
C THR A 20 18.92 11.70 16.13
N ARG A 21 19.33 11.08 17.25
CA ARG A 21 20.73 10.91 17.67
C ARG A 21 21.39 9.62 17.17
N VAL A 22 20.61 8.63 16.75
CA VAL A 22 21.16 7.36 16.24
C VAL A 22 21.54 7.44 14.76
N SER A 23 22.48 6.60 14.37
CA SER A 23 22.94 6.48 12.99
C SER A 23 21.78 6.09 12.06
N TRP A 24 21.90 6.53 10.80
CA TRP A 24 21.02 6.12 9.71
C TRP A 24 20.71 4.61 9.69
N ALA A 25 21.73 3.75 9.89
CA ALA A 25 21.54 2.30 9.85
C ALA A 25 20.58 1.79 10.94
N HIS A 26 20.65 2.37 12.15
CA HIS A 26 19.76 2.01 13.24
C HIS A 26 18.35 2.58 13.02
N LYS A 27 18.23 3.80 12.47
CA LYS A 27 16.95 4.40 12.07
C LYS A 27 16.22 3.51 11.07
N LYS A 28 16.90 3.12 9.99
CA LYS A 28 16.37 2.21 8.96
C LYS A 28 15.89 0.90 9.60
N ARG A 29 16.76 0.22 10.34
CA ARG A 29 16.41 -1.06 10.97
C ARG A 29 15.22 -0.91 11.91
N PHE A 30 15.18 0.15 12.70
CA PHE A 30 14.09 0.40 13.64
C PHE A 30 12.75 0.59 12.92
N ILE A 31 12.67 1.49 11.94
CA ILE A 31 11.41 1.74 11.22
C ILE A 31 10.94 0.48 10.51
N LEU A 32 11.80 -0.22 9.78
CA LEU A 32 11.41 -1.47 9.10
C LEU A 32 10.85 -2.50 10.09
N SER A 33 11.49 -2.63 11.27
CA SER A 33 11.00 -3.54 12.32
C SER A 33 9.64 -3.12 12.92
N LEU A 34 9.32 -1.83 12.91
CA LEU A 34 8.00 -1.31 13.32
C LEU A 34 6.94 -1.56 12.26
N LEU A 35 7.30 -1.45 10.97
CA LEU A 35 6.40 -1.74 9.85
C LEU A 35 5.94 -3.20 9.88
N ASP A 36 6.85 -4.12 10.19
CA ASP A 36 6.52 -5.54 10.35
C ASP A 36 5.57 -5.82 11.53
N ASP A 37 5.46 -4.89 12.50
CA ASP A 37 4.57 -5.00 13.66
C ASP A 37 3.23 -4.27 13.51
N VAL A 38 2.98 -3.67 12.34
CA VAL A 38 1.73 -2.98 12.08
C VAL A 38 0.59 -4.00 12.05
N LYS A 39 -0.41 -3.78 12.90
CA LYS A 39 -1.52 -4.74 13.09
C LYS A 39 -2.57 -4.70 11.98
N SER A 40 -2.63 -3.61 11.22
CA SER A 40 -3.71 -3.35 10.28
C SER A 40 -3.19 -2.93 8.93
N ILE A 41 -3.71 -3.57 7.88
CA ILE A 41 -3.47 -3.16 6.50
C ILE A 41 -3.92 -1.71 6.26
N ARG A 42 -4.95 -1.24 6.97
CA ARG A 42 -5.40 0.16 6.87
C ARG A 42 -4.29 1.12 7.28
N THR A 43 -3.56 0.82 8.35
CA THR A 43 -2.42 1.62 8.79
C THR A 43 -1.32 1.63 7.72
N ILE A 44 -1.00 0.47 7.13
CA ILE A 44 -0.07 0.37 6.00
C ILE A 44 -0.51 1.27 4.84
N CYS A 45 -1.78 1.20 4.42
CA CYS A 45 -2.32 2.04 3.36
C CYS A 45 -2.25 3.54 3.69
N LEU A 46 -2.51 3.91 4.94
CA LEU A 46 -2.42 5.31 5.38
C LEU A 46 -0.98 5.82 5.34
N VAL A 47 -0.01 5.02 5.79
CA VAL A 47 1.42 5.37 5.68
C VAL A 47 1.83 5.47 4.21
N LEU A 48 1.45 4.51 3.38
CA LEU A 48 1.77 4.54 1.95
C LEU A 48 1.20 5.80 1.27
N LYS A 49 -0.05 6.12 1.57
CA LYS A 49 -0.73 7.33 1.07
C LYS A 49 -0.06 8.61 1.58
N SER A 50 0.37 8.66 2.83
CA SER A 50 1.04 9.85 3.38
C SER A 50 2.39 10.09 2.73
N ILE A 51 3.16 9.03 2.46
CA ILE A 51 4.43 9.12 1.70
C ILE A 51 4.18 9.66 0.30
N TRP A 52 3.20 9.10 -0.41
CA TRP A 52 2.89 9.48 -1.79
C TRP A 52 2.41 10.93 -1.92
N ASN A 53 1.61 11.39 -0.96
CA ASN A 53 1.03 12.74 -0.98
C ASN A 53 1.97 13.82 -0.45
N CYS A 54 2.73 13.53 0.60
CA CYS A 54 3.48 14.56 1.33
C CYS A 54 4.98 14.55 1.01
N ARG A 55 5.52 13.44 0.50
CA ARG A 55 6.98 13.22 0.40
C ARG A 55 7.44 12.54 -0.90
N PRO A 56 6.77 12.74 -2.06
CA PRO A 56 7.17 12.03 -3.29
C PRO A 56 8.59 12.38 -3.72
N LYS A 57 9.02 13.63 -3.51
CA LYS A 57 10.40 14.07 -3.80
C LYS A 57 11.42 13.32 -2.95
N ASP A 58 11.18 13.19 -1.65
CA ASP A 58 12.12 12.55 -0.73
C ASP A 58 12.22 11.04 -0.99
N ALA A 59 11.13 10.40 -1.40
CA ALA A 59 11.13 8.99 -1.80
C ALA A 59 11.79 8.79 -3.17
N VAL A 60 11.37 9.52 -4.20
CA VAL A 60 11.79 9.30 -5.59
C VAL A 60 13.18 9.85 -5.87
N MET A 61 13.57 11.01 -5.34
CA MET A 61 14.89 11.60 -5.59
C MET A 61 16.01 10.96 -4.76
N SER A 62 15.66 10.14 -3.77
CA SER A 62 16.65 9.33 -3.03
C SER A 62 17.03 8.04 -3.73
N THR A 63 16.50 7.82 -4.94
CA THR A 63 16.94 6.76 -5.83
C THR A 63 18.37 7.06 -6.31
N SER A 64 19.34 6.66 -5.51
CA SER A 64 20.61 6.26 -6.09
C SER A 64 20.34 4.96 -6.84
N GLY A 65 20.69 4.91 -8.13
CA GLY A 65 20.65 3.64 -8.85
C GLY A 65 21.45 2.58 -8.06
N PRO A 66 21.18 1.28 -8.26
CA PRO A 66 21.91 0.20 -7.59
C PRO A 66 23.43 0.31 -7.79
N LYS A 67 23.85 1.01 -8.85
CA LYS A 67 25.21 1.45 -9.08
C LYS A 67 25.32 2.92 -8.69
N LEU A 68 26.06 3.21 -7.63
CA LEU A 68 26.47 4.57 -7.28
C LEU A 68 27.45 5.05 -8.36
N TRP A 69 27.19 6.21 -8.95
CA TRP A 69 28.03 6.75 -10.03
C TRP A 69 29.31 7.35 -9.44
N SER A 70 29.26 7.74 -8.17
CA SER A 70 30.37 8.28 -7.40
C SER A 70 30.33 7.86 -5.93
N SER A 71 31.49 7.91 -5.26
CA SER A 71 31.57 7.79 -3.79
C SER A 71 30.79 8.88 -3.06
N HIS A 72 30.49 10.00 -3.72
CA HIS A 72 29.67 11.09 -3.20
C HIS A 72 28.16 10.78 -3.17
N ASP A 73 27.71 9.76 -3.90
CA ASP A 73 26.31 9.33 -3.90
C ASP A 73 25.99 8.43 -2.70
N ARG A 74 27.01 8.06 -1.90
CA ARG A 74 26.85 7.25 -0.69
C ARG A 74 26.25 8.09 0.42
N VAL A 75 25.35 7.49 1.20
CA VAL A 75 24.92 8.05 2.47
C VAL A 75 26.17 8.33 3.32
N PRO A 76 26.35 9.57 3.85
CA PRO A 76 27.51 9.90 4.67
C PRO A 76 27.68 8.88 5.79
N MET A 77 28.93 8.61 6.19
CA MET A 77 29.27 7.73 7.31
C MET A 77 28.73 8.33 8.64
N ASP A 78 27.45 8.11 8.89
CA ASP A 78 26.73 8.61 10.05
C ASP A 78 26.95 7.66 11.23
N HIS A 79 27.71 8.13 12.22
CA HIS A 79 27.98 7.37 13.44
C HIS A 79 26.88 7.62 14.47
N ASN A 80 26.65 6.64 15.33
CA ASN A 80 25.76 6.83 16.48
C ASN A 80 26.30 7.97 17.36
N ARG A 81 25.51 9.03 17.56
CA ARG A 81 25.85 10.13 18.47
C ARG A 81 25.36 9.85 19.90
N THR A 82 24.85 8.64 20.12
CA THR A 82 24.51 8.12 21.44
C THR A 82 25.79 7.53 22.06
N ALA A 83 26.15 7.96 23.26
CA ALA A 83 27.28 7.38 24.02
C ALA A 83 26.99 5.96 24.54
N LEU A 84 26.04 5.25 23.92
CA LEU A 84 25.53 3.96 24.37
C LEU A 84 26.18 2.81 23.61
N PRO A 85 26.53 1.70 24.29
CA PRO A 85 26.93 0.46 23.63
C PRO A 85 25.85 -0.07 22.66
N GLN A 86 26.27 -0.80 21.62
CA GLN A 86 25.33 -1.39 20.65
C GLN A 86 24.29 -2.33 21.28
N SER A 87 24.67 -3.06 22.33
CA SER A 87 23.75 -3.93 23.08
C SER A 87 22.63 -3.13 23.74
N SER A 88 22.95 -1.98 24.34
CA SER A 88 21.98 -1.07 24.92
C SER A 88 21.04 -0.48 23.86
N LEU A 89 21.54 -0.17 22.66
CA LEU A 89 20.71 0.31 21.55
C LEU A 89 19.68 -0.73 21.09
N LYS A 90 20.08 -2.00 20.99
CA LYS A 90 19.16 -3.10 20.66
C LYS A 90 18.07 -3.26 21.72
N ASN A 91 18.42 -3.11 23.00
CA ASN A 91 17.46 -3.19 24.10
C ASN A 91 16.45 -2.03 24.06
N VAL A 92 16.91 -0.80 23.80
CA VAL A 92 16.03 0.35 23.61
C VAL A 92 15.05 0.09 22.48
N MET A 93 15.54 -0.30 21.29
CA MET A 93 14.69 -0.64 20.15
C MET A 93 13.67 -1.74 20.49
N LYS A 94 14.09 -2.79 21.20
CA LYS A 94 13.19 -3.89 21.60
C LYS A 94 12.08 -3.41 22.54
N ASN A 95 12.41 -2.56 23.51
CA ASN A 95 11.43 -2.03 24.46
C ASN A 95 10.44 -1.08 23.78
N ASP A 96 10.93 -0.20 22.91
CA ASP A 96 10.08 0.73 22.17
C ASP A 96 9.20 -0.01 21.15
N ARG A 97 9.70 -1.09 20.56
CA ARG A 97 8.93 -1.99 19.69
C ARG A 97 7.79 -2.68 20.45
N LYS A 98 8.04 -3.18 21.67
CA LYS A 98 6.98 -3.75 22.53
C LYS A 98 5.90 -2.72 22.87
N TRP A 99 6.32 -1.49 23.20
CA TRP A 99 5.37 -0.40 23.43
C TRP A 99 4.55 -0.12 22.15
N PHE A 100 5.19 -0.02 20.98
CA PHE A 100 4.50 0.16 19.71
C PHE A 100 3.50 -0.95 19.38
N GLN A 101 3.83 -2.20 19.68
CA GLN A 101 2.92 -3.35 19.52
C GLN A 101 1.73 -3.28 20.48
N SER A 102 1.78 -2.52 21.57
CA SER A 102 0.64 -2.34 22.48
C SER A 102 -0.39 -1.33 21.96
N LEU A 103 0.02 -0.46 21.03
CA LEU A 103 -0.80 0.65 20.51
C LEU A 103 -1.96 0.20 19.62
N LYS A 104 -2.93 1.09 19.46
CA LYS A 104 -3.99 0.98 18.45
C LYS A 104 -3.45 1.31 17.05
N PRO A 105 -4.08 0.80 15.97
CA PRO A 105 -3.62 1.05 14.60
C PRO A 105 -3.45 2.54 14.22
N GLU A 106 -4.30 3.42 14.76
CA GLU A 106 -4.24 4.87 14.52
C GLU A 106 -3.03 5.50 15.22
N GLU A 107 -2.72 5.05 16.44
CA GLU A 107 -1.55 5.49 17.19
C GLU A 107 -0.26 4.96 16.56
N GLN A 108 -0.28 3.72 16.06
CA GLN A 108 0.82 3.15 15.26
C GLN A 108 1.11 4.01 14.02
N TYR A 109 0.07 4.44 13.31
CA TYR A 109 0.20 5.38 12.19
C TYR A 109 0.86 6.69 12.62
N LEU A 110 0.41 7.30 13.73
CA LEU A 110 0.97 8.57 14.22
C LEU A 110 2.46 8.45 14.55
N VAL A 111 2.86 7.38 15.25
CA VAL A 111 4.27 7.13 15.55
C VAL A 111 5.09 7.00 14.27
N LEU A 112 4.63 6.21 13.30
CA LEU A 112 5.32 6.03 12.03
C LEU A 112 5.41 7.34 11.24
N ALA A 113 4.33 8.11 11.15
CA ALA A 113 4.31 9.39 10.45
C ALA A 113 5.30 10.39 11.08
N GLU A 114 5.35 10.47 12.40
CA GLU A 114 6.25 11.35 13.13
C GLU A 114 7.72 10.93 12.94
N LEU A 115 8.04 9.65 13.02
CA LEU A 115 9.40 9.16 12.79
C LEU A 115 9.84 9.34 11.32
N LEU A 116 8.93 9.13 10.37
CA LEU A 116 9.18 9.35 8.95
C LEU A 116 9.38 10.85 8.65
N SER A 117 8.69 11.75 9.35
CA SER A 117 8.84 13.20 9.16
C SER A 117 10.25 13.72 9.47
N ILE A 118 10.96 13.03 10.38
CA ILE A 118 12.34 13.32 10.76
C ILE A 118 13.34 12.33 10.16
N SER A 119 12.88 11.47 9.25
CA SER A 119 13.71 10.55 8.49
C SER A 119 14.18 11.19 7.19
N GLY A 120 15.42 10.90 6.80
CA GLY A 120 15.94 11.34 5.51
C GLY A 120 15.33 10.54 4.35
N GLY A 121 15.37 11.12 3.14
CA GLY A 121 14.85 10.52 1.93
C GLY A 121 15.31 9.07 1.64
N PRO A 122 16.58 8.67 1.89
CA PRO A 122 16.98 7.27 1.70
C PRO A 122 16.21 6.28 2.56
N ILE A 123 15.83 6.65 3.80
CA ILE A 123 14.98 5.80 4.65
C ILE A 123 13.56 5.78 4.09
N MET A 124 13.06 6.93 3.64
CA MET A 124 11.72 7.04 3.04
C MET A 124 11.57 6.10 1.84
N TRP A 125 12.58 6.02 0.98
CA TRP A 125 12.61 5.12 -0.16
C TRP A 125 12.55 3.65 0.25
N GLU A 126 13.40 3.24 1.20
CA GLU A 126 13.44 1.87 1.71
C GLU A 126 12.11 1.47 2.35
N VAL A 127 11.50 2.38 3.10
CA VAL A 127 10.17 2.19 3.69
C VAL A 127 9.10 2.04 2.62
N LEU A 128 9.15 2.87 1.58
CA LEU A 128 8.21 2.77 0.47
C LEU A 128 8.30 1.41 -0.24
N GLN A 129 9.52 0.93 -0.52
CA GLN A 129 9.72 -0.40 -1.12
C GLN A 129 9.18 -1.51 -0.23
N HIS A 130 9.48 -1.46 1.07
CA HIS A 130 9.02 -2.45 2.03
C HIS A 130 7.49 -2.47 2.19
N LEU A 131 6.87 -1.30 2.30
CA LEU A 131 5.41 -1.16 2.38
C LEU A 131 4.72 -1.67 1.13
N ARG A 132 5.31 -1.41 -0.05
CA ARG A 132 4.79 -1.90 -1.32
C ARG A 132 4.77 -3.43 -1.35
N LEU A 133 5.85 -4.09 -0.92
CA LEU A 133 5.91 -5.55 -0.81
C LEU A 133 4.85 -6.10 0.15
N ILE A 134 4.69 -5.50 1.33
CA ILE A 134 3.66 -5.92 2.31
C ILE A 134 2.26 -5.78 1.70
N TYR A 135 2.00 -4.67 1.02
CA TYR A 135 0.70 -4.40 0.40
C TYR A 135 0.41 -5.34 -0.76
N GLU A 136 1.36 -5.58 -1.66
CA GLU A 136 1.23 -6.52 -2.77
C GLU A 136 0.93 -7.94 -2.26
N ASN A 137 1.68 -8.42 -1.26
CA ASN A 137 1.42 -9.71 -0.61
C ASN A 137 0.00 -9.79 0.00
N TYR A 138 -0.47 -8.71 0.63
CA TYR A 138 -1.82 -8.65 1.17
C TYR A 138 -2.88 -8.75 0.07
N VAL A 139 -2.71 -8.02 -1.03
CA VAL A 139 -3.65 -8.06 -2.17
C VAL A 139 -3.72 -9.45 -2.79
N GLU A 140 -2.57 -10.12 -2.94
CA GLU A 140 -2.51 -11.50 -3.43
C GLU A 140 -3.24 -12.47 -2.50
N GLN A 141 -3.02 -12.37 -1.19
CA GLN A 141 -3.70 -13.21 -0.20
C GLN A 141 -5.22 -12.96 -0.17
N ASP A 142 -5.64 -11.70 -0.25
CA ASP A 142 -7.05 -11.33 -0.28
C ASP A 142 -7.74 -11.88 -1.54
N ALA A 143 -7.07 -11.82 -2.71
CA ALA A 143 -7.57 -12.41 -3.95
C ALA A 143 -7.74 -13.94 -3.84
N LEU A 144 -6.79 -14.64 -3.20
CA LEU A 144 -6.91 -16.09 -2.95
C LEU A 144 -8.06 -16.42 -2.01
N ASN A 145 -8.21 -15.66 -0.92
CA ASN A 145 -9.31 -15.86 0.03
C ASN A 145 -10.68 -15.67 -0.63
N LEU A 146 -10.82 -14.68 -1.53
CA LEU A 146 -12.05 -14.45 -2.29
C LEU A 146 -12.39 -15.62 -3.23
N LEU A 147 -11.38 -16.21 -3.88
CA LEU A 147 -11.54 -17.40 -4.71
C LEU A 147 -11.99 -18.62 -3.89
N GLU A 148 -11.42 -18.82 -2.70
CA GLU A 148 -11.85 -19.89 -1.80
C GLU A 148 -13.31 -19.70 -1.33
N CYS A 149 -13.70 -18.47 -0.99
CA CYS A 149 -15.08 -18.14 -0.60
C CYS A 149 -16.11 -18.37 -1.73
N THR A 150 -15.70 -18.22 -3.00
CA THR A 150 -16.59 -18.46 -4.14
C THR A 150 -16.77 -19.95 -4.44
N LEU A 151 -15.77 -20.79 -4.17
CA LEU A 151 -15.85 -22.25 -4.36
C LEU A 151 -16.71 -22.95 -3.30
N VAL A 152 -16.76 -22.42 -2.07
CA VAL A 152 -17.58 -22.99 -0.98
C VAL A 152 -19.09 -22.75 -1.19
N ASN A 153 -19.46 -21.76 -2.00
CA ASN A 153 -20.85 -21.39 -2.28
C ASN A 153 -21.43 -22.00 -3.58
N GLU A 154 -20.89 -23.14 -4.05
CA GLU A 154 -21.57 -23.88 -5.13
C GLU A 154 -22.99 -24.26 -4.68
N PRO A 155 -24.04 -23.80 -5.39
CA PRO A 155 -25.41 -24.16 -5.02
C PRO A 155 -25.60 -25.68 -5.15
N PRO A 156 -26.38 -26.32 -4.26
CA PRO A 156 -26.58 -27.76 -4.28
C PRO A 156 -27.06 -28.20 -5.67
N PRO A 157 -26.56 -29.33 -6.21
CA PRO A 157 -26.92 -29.79 -7.54
C PRO A 157 -28.44 -29.92 -7.64
N GLU A 158 -29.04 -29.14 -8.55
CA GLU A 158 -30.46 -29.24 -8.85
C GLU A 158 -30.78 -30.69 -9.20
N LYS A 159 -31.65 -31.30 -8.40
CA LYS A 159 -32.19 -32.63 -8.68
C LYS A 159 -32.89 -32.56 -10.03
N LYS A 160 -32.26 -33.15 -11.05
CA LYS A 160 -32.88 -33.43 -12.34
C LYS A 160 -34.17 -34.22 -12.08
N VAL A 161 -35.32 -33.56 -12.18
CA VAL A 161 -36.61 -34.22 -12.26
C VAL A 161 -36.65 -34.90 -13.63
N ILE A 162 -36.65 -36.23 -13.61
CA ILE A 162 -36.72 -37.07 -14.80
C ILE A 162 -38.19 -37.45 -15.05
N SER A 163 -38.57 -37.33 -16.34
CA SER A 163 -39.68 -37.99 -17.07
C SER A 163 -41.10 -37.37 -17.08
N PRO A 164 -41.97 -37.69 -18.08
CA PRO A 164 -41.72 -38.04 -19.50
C PRO A 164 -42.71 -37.42 -20.54
N GLU A 165 -42.26 -37.44 -21.80
CA GLU A 165 -42.95 -37.61 -23.10
C GLU A 165 -44.02 -36.65 -23.71
N PRO A 166 -44.13 -36.61 -25.07
CA PRO A 166 -44.70 -35.51 -25.85
C PRO A 166 -46.09 -35.81 -26.45
N ALA A 167 -46.91 -34.78 -26.67
CA ALA A 167 -48.12 -34.87 -27.48
C ALA A 167 -48.15 -33.84 -28.61
N LYS A 168 -48.65 -34.31 -29.77
CA LYS A 168 -48.53 -33.77 -31.14
C LYS A 168 -49.51 -32.63 -31.47
N LYS A 169 -49.06 -31.78 -32.40
CA LYS A 169 -49.74 -31.10 -33.54
C LYS A 169 -51.05 -30.33 -33.31
N ASP A 170 -51.09 -29.07 -33.77
CA ASP A 170 -51.92 -28.71 -34.95
C ASP A 170 -51.53 -27.39 -35.64
N GLN A 171 -51.73 -27.39 -36.98
CA GLN A 171 -51.57 -26.34 -38.01
C GLN A 171 -52.68 -25.26 -37.89
N ALA A 172 -52.68 -24.04 -38.46
CA ALA A 172 -51.79 -23.14 -39.22
C ALA A 172 -52.51 -21.74 -39.32
N PRO A 173 -52.42 -20.88 -40.37
CA PRO A 173 -51.82 -19.53 -40.30
C PRO A 173 -52.74 -18.33 -40.69
N ARG A 174 -52.42 -17.07 -40.35
CA ARG A 174 -52.86 -15.88 -41.15
C ARG A 174 -52.25 -14.49 -40.80
N ARG A 175 -51.78 -13.83 -41.88
CA ARG A 175 -51.79 -12.38 -42.26
C ARG A 175 -51.07 -11.35 -41.36
N LYS A 176 -50.01 -10.68 -41.85
CA LYS A 176 -49.92 -9.48 -42.74
C LYS A 176 -50.47 -8.18 -42.13
N SER A 177 -49.58 -7.23 -41.81
CA SER A 177 -49.68 -5.83 -42.28
C SER A 177 -48.39 -5.04 -41.96
N SER A 178 -48.00 -4.24 -42.95
CA SER A 178 -46.83 -3.39 -43.08
C SER A 178 -46.93 -2.07 -42.31
N PHE A 179 -45.80 -1.40 -42.01
CA PHE A 179 -45.44 -0.05 -42.51
C PHE A 179 -44.10 0.48 -41.91
N THR A 180 -43.09 0.71 -42.78
CA THR A 180 -42.45 2.02 -43.16
C THR A 180 -42.10 2.99 -41.99
N GLN A 181 -40.98 3.71 -41.85
CA GLN A 181 -39.72 4.00 -42.59
C GLN A 181 -38.87 4.98 -41.70
N ILE A 182 -37.54 5.02 -41.92
CA ILE A 182 -36.64 6.21 -41.92
C ILE A 182 -36.43 6.93 -40.56
N SER A 183 -35.22 7.27 -40.08
CA SER A 183 -34.10 7.95 -40.73
C SER A 183 -32.72 7.65 -40.12
N GLU A 184 -31.73 7.69 -41.00
CA GLU A 184 -30.30 7.86 -40.73
C GLU A 184 -30.02 9.24 -40.10
N PHE A 185 -28.99 9.34 -39.26
CA PHE A 185 -28.00 10.43 -39.37
C PHE A 185 -26.60 9.97 -38.96
N LYS A 186 -25.67 10.23 -39.88
CA LYS A 186 -24.24 9.94 -39.89
C LYS A 186 -23.48 10.79 -38.85
N HIS A 187 -22.42 10.23 -38.25
CA HIS A 187 -21.04 10.65 -38.52
C HIS A 187 -20.02 9.82 -37.69
N THR A 188 -19.26 8.99 -38.39
CA THR A 188 -17.86 8.59 -38.08
C THR A 188 -16.92 9.56 -38.85
N PRO A 189 -15.55 9.57 -38.74
CA PRO A 189 -14.63 8.69 -37.99
C PRO A 189 -13.34 9.33 -37.34
N LEU A 190 -12.70 8.54 -36.44
CA LEU A 190 -11.25 8.21 -36.24
C LEU A 190 -10.13 9.32 -36.21
N PRO A 191 -8.82 8.98 -36.05
CA PRO A 191 -8.07 8.46 -34.89
C PRO A 191 -6.88 9.39 -34.51
N GLY A 192 -6.11 9.04 -33.48
CA GLY A 192 -5.14 9.94 -32.82
C GLY A 192 -3.78 10.19 -33.49
N GLN A 193 -2.98 11.09 -32.88
CA GLN A 193 -1.52 11.02 -32.84
C GLN A 193 -0.92 12.08 -31.89
N SER A 194 0.15 11.64 -31.25
CA SER A 194 1.15 12.37 -30.47
C SER A 194 1.84 13.51 -31.21
N GLN A 195 2.09 14.63 -30.53
CA GLN A 195 3.25 15.48 -30.82
C GLN A 195 3.95 15.90 -29.52
N LYS A 196 5.22 15.50 -29.43
CA LYS A 196 6.23 16.02 -28.52
C LYS A 196 6.67 17.37 -29.06
N GLU A 197 6.62 18.42 -28.26
CA GLU A 197 7.36 19.65 -28.56
C GLU A 197 8.80 19.51 -28.07
N VAL A 198 9.69 19.83 -29.00
CA VAL A 198 11.14 19.86 -28.90
C VAL A 198 11.51 21.28 -28.46
N CYS A 199 12.20 21.44 -27.33
CA CYS A 199 12.96 22.66 -27.06
C CYS A 199 14.35 22.51 -27.68
N ILE A 200 14.64 23.34 -28.68
CA ILE A 200 15.97 23.58 -29.21
C ILE A 200 16.62 24.68 -28.36
N LEU A 201 17.91 24.46 -28.06
CA LEU A 201 18.95 25.29 -27.42
C LEU A 201 18.65 26.78 -27.17
#